data_AF-A0A093GJ58-F1
#
_entry.id   AF-A0A093GJ58-F1
#
_cell.length_a   1.000
_cell.length_b   1.000
_cell.length_c   1.000
_cell.angle_alpha   90.00
_cell.angle_beta   90.00
_cell.angle_gamma   90.00
#
_symmetry.space_group_name_H-M   'P 1'
#
loop_
_entity.id
_entity.type
_entity.pdbx_description
1 polymer ?
#
loop_
_entity_poly.entity_id
_entity_poly.type
_entity_poly.pdbx_seq_one_letter_code
_entity_poly.pdbx_strand_id
1 'polypeptide(L)'
;TFQICGESQENVDAAESWIENLILKEQFENTISDELIANFDDSEIDILADLQRRKHVTIQLENHLSPPCIKISGISRDVYFVSVEVQKMVKKIKDTEEERSKAELVYNLVEWRYSASNGTFVAFDKLTNMQLEDAKLAKVKYITVKINQKKYKVDLKTLQAKDHQGKTLIFQRVQKNEAQQSIELPEHWNDMQNEWVKVVNLQPSHQEYLVVQKKFKRTCPNYTITKVK
;
A
#
# COMPACT_ATOMS: atom_id res chain seq x y z
N THR A 1 31.51 7.38 -38.52
CA THR A 1 30.87 8.13 -39.63
C THR A 1 29.96 7.17 -40.35
N PHE A 2 28.69 7.56 -40.54
CA PHE A 2 27.72 6.81 -41.35
C PHE A 2 27.77 7.35 -42.79
N GLN A 3 27.80 6.48 -43.78
CA GLN A 3 27.89 6.85 -45.20
C GLN A 3 26.87 6.05 -45.99
N ILE A 4 26.12 6.73 -46.87
CA ILE A 4 25.20 6.13 -47.82
C ILE A 4 25.82 6.29 -49.21
N CYS A 5 26.08 5.17 -49.89
CA CYS A 5 26.67 5.17 -51.23
C CYS A 5 25.68 4.49 -52.20
N GLY A 6 25.48 5.07 -53.38
CA GLY A 6 24.54 4.55 -54.37
C GLY A 6 24.99 4.91 -55.79
N GLU A 7 24.34 4.28 -56.78
CA GLU A 7 24.66 4.44 -58.20
C GLU A 7 24.26 5.81 -58.77
N SER A 8 23.32 6.51 -58.13
CA SER A 8 22.92 7.89 -58.45
C SER A 8 22.58 8.68 -57.18
N GLN A 9 22.55 10.01 -57.29
CA GLN A 9 22.13 10.87 -56.18
C GLN A 9 20.68 10.59 -55.77
N GLU A 10 19.76 10.36 -56.72
CA GLU A 10 18.37 10.06 -56.37
C GLU A 10 18.24 8.78 -55.53
N ASN A 11 19.06 7.77 -55.81
CA ASN A 11 19.09 6.53 -55.03
C ASN A 11 19.61 6.76 -53.61
N VAL A 12 20.60 7.64 -53.44
CA VAL A 12 21.13 8.03 -52.13
C VAL A 12 20.07 8.79 -51.33
N ASP A 13 19.43 9.80 -51.93
CA ASP A 13 18.40 10.63 -51.27
C ASP A 13 17.17 9.79 -50.87
N ALA A 14 16.76 8.85 -51.74
CA ALA A 14 15.66 7.94 -51.45
C ALA A 14 15.99 6.99 -50.28
N ALA A 15 17.22 6.47 -50.23
CA ALA A 15 17.67 5.62 -49.14
C ALA A 15 17.80 6.40 -47.81
N GLU A 16 18.33 7.62 -47.84
CA GLU A 16 18.39 8.52 -46.69
C GLU A 16 16.99 8.80 -46.13
N SER A 17 16.07 9.25 -46.99
CA SER A 17 14.68 9.51 -46.61
C SER A 17 13.99 8.26 -46.05
N TRP A 18 14.26 7.08 -46.61
CA TRP A 18 13.70 5.83 -46.12
C TRP A 18 14.21 5.48 -44.71
N ILE A 19 15.51 5.65 -44.46
CA ILE A 19 16.11 5.41 -43.14
C ILE A 19 15.57 6.41 -42.12
N GLU A 20 15.48 7.70 -42.45
CA GLU A 20 14.91 8.73 -41.56
C GLU A 20 13.47 8.40 -41.19
N ASN A 21 12.65 8.06 -42.19
CA ASN A 21 11.26 7.66 -41.96
C ASN A 21 11.15 6.41 -41.08
N LEU A 22 12.06 5.44 -41.23
CA LEU A 22 12.08 4.26 -40.35
C LEU A 22 12.44 4.62 -38.91
N ILE A 23 13.47 5.46 -38.72
CA ILE A 23 13.87 5.92 -37.39
C ILE A 23 12.71 6.67 -36.73
N LEU A 24 12.08 7.62 -37.44
CA LEU A 24 10.96 8.40 -36.91
C LEU A 24 9.73 7.54 -36.59
N LYS A 25 9.45 6.51 -37.41
CA LYS A 25 8.33 5.57 -37.15
C LYS A 25 8.57 4.68 -35.95
N GLU A 26 9.81 4.31 -35.68
CA GLU A 26 10.16 3.46 -34.54
C GLU A 26 10.27 4.24 -33.22
N GLN A 27 10.46 5.57 -33.29
CA GLN A 27 10.43 6.43 -32.11
C GLN A 27 9.02 6.48 -31.51
N PHE A 28 8.96 6.24 -30.21
CA PHE A 28 7.71 6.19 -29.46
C PHE A 28 7.91 6.80 -28.08
N GLU A 29 6.81 7.28 -27.54
CA GLU A 29 6.76 7.90 -26.23
C GLU A 29 5.54 7.39 -25.48
N ASN A 30 5.73 7.02 -24.21
CA ASN A 30 4.67 6.61 -23.33
C ASN A 30 4.76 7.34 -22.00
N THR A 31 3.60 7.63 -21.41
CA THR A 31 3.50 8.30 -20.12
C THR A 31 2.67 7.46 -19.16
N ILE A 32 3.20 7.21 -17.97
CA ILE A 32 2.53 6.49 -16.89
C ILE A 32 2.27 7.49 -15.77
N SER A 33 0.99 7.72 -15.46
CA SER A 33 0.57 8.65 -14.40
C SER A 33 -0.10 7.89 -13.26
N ASP A 34 0.39 8.07 -12.03
CA ASP A 34 -0.14 7.44 -10.82
C ASP A 34 0.32 8.23 -9.58
N GLU A 35 -0.56 8.41 -8.59
CA GLU A 35 -0.25 9.13 -7.34
C GLU A 35 0.88 8.46 -6.55
N LEU A 36 1.02 7.13 -6.66
CA LEU A 36 2.06 6.37 -5.97
C LEU A 36 3.47 6.63 -6.50
N ILE A 37 3.60 7.26 -7.68
CA ILE A 37 4.91 7.66 -8.21
C ILE A 37 5.59 8.68 -7.29
N ALA A 38 4.82 9.50 -6.57
CA ALA A 38 5.39 10.41 -5.55
C ALA A 38 6.09 9.67 -4.40
N ASN A 39 5.78 8.39 -4.20
CA ASN A 39 6.33 7.58 -3.11
C ASN A 39 7.57 6.77 -3.52
N PHE A 40 8.09 6.95 -4.74
CA PHE A 40 9.30 6.25 -5.20
C PHE A 40 10.49 6.70 -4.36
N ASP A 41 11.17 5.73 -3.74
CA ASP A 41 12.39 5.98 -2.98
C ASP A 41 13.66 5.76 -3.82
N ASP A 42 14.83 5.93 -3.21
CA ASP A 42 16.13 5.77 -3.89
C ASP A 42 16.25 4.40 -4.59
N SER A 43 15.66 3.33 -4.04
CA SER A 43 15.66 2.01 -4.67
C SER A 43 14.85 2.00 -5.97
N GLU A 44 13.68 2.63 -6.00
CA GLU A 44 12.90 2.74 -7.24
C GLU A 44 13.62 3.62 -8.26
N ILE A 45 14.23 4.73 -7.84
CA ILE A 45 15.01 5.60 -8.73
C ILE A 45 16.20 4.87 -9.34
N ASP A 46 16.93 4.06 -8.56
CA ASP A 46 18.04 3.23 -9.05
C ASP A 46 17.58 2.22 -10.11
N ILE A 47 16.40 1.60 -9.92
CA ILE A 47 15.81 0.68 -10.90
C ILE A 47 15.48 1.42 -12.21
N LEU A 48 14.91 2.62 -12.13
CA LEU A 48 14.64 3.45 -13.33
C LEU A 48 15.93 3.81 -14.07
N ALA A 49 16.97 4.22 -13.34
CA ALA A 49 18.27 4.56 -13.93
C ALA A 49 18.92 3.35 -14.63
N ASP A 50 18.82 2.16 -14.04
CA ASP A 50 19.28 0.91 -14.65
C ASP A 50 18.48 0.53 -15.91
N LEU A 51 17.14 0.65 -15.86
CA LEU A 51 16.28 0.40 -17.02
C LEU A 51 16.62 1.34 -18.19
N GLN A 52 16.76 2.64 -17.91
CA GLN A 52 17.19 3.65 -18.88
C GLN A 52 18.51 3.25 -19.55
N ARG A 53 19.53 2.89 -18.77
CA ARG A 53 20.84 2.48 -19.30
C ARG A 53 20.77 1.20 -20.14
N ARG A 54 20.06 0.17 -19.68
CA ARG A 54 20.00 -1.15 -20.35
C ARG A 54 19.14 -1.15 -21.61
N LYS A 55 18.14 -0.26 -21.68
CA LYS A 55 17.16 -0.19 -22.77
C LYS A 55 17.33 1.01 -23.68
N HIS A 56 18.35 1.84 -23.43
CA HIS A 56 18.65 3.03 -24.24
C HIS A 56 17.41 3.93 -24.47
N VAL A 57 16.56 4.02 -23.45
CA VAL A 57 15.40 4.92 -23.42
C VAL A 57 15.73 6.15 -22.58
N THR A 58 14.98 7.23 -22.77
CA THR A 58 14.98 8.39 -21.87
C THR A 58 13.80 8.27 -20.93
N ILE A 59 14.05 8.32 -19.63
CA ILE A 59 13.03 8.31 -18.57
C ILE A 59 13.07 9.66 -17.86
N GLN A 60 11.93 10.33 -17.80
CA GLN A 60 11.75 11.62 -17.12
C GLN A 60 10.68 11.47 -16.05
N LEU A 61 11.01 11.89 -14.83
CA LEU A 61 10.10 11.87 -13.69
C LEU A 61 9.51 13.27 -13.50
N GLU A 62 8.21 13.43 -13.72
CA GLU A 62 7.51 14.71 -13.66
C GLU A 62 6.70 14.83 -12.36
N ASN A 63 7.41 14.89 -11.22
CA ASN A 63 6.82 14.96 -9.87
C ASN A 63 6.05 16.26 -9.58
N HIS A 64 6.16 17.28 -10.44
CA HIS A 64 5.46 18.54 -10.29
C HIS A 64 4.01 18.50 -10.83
N LEU A 65 3.63 17.42 -11.53
CA LEU A 65 2.28 17.20 -12.02
C LEU A 65 1.40 16.52 -10.95
N SER A 66 0.08 16.60 -11.12
CA SER A 66 -0.90 15.92 -10.28
C SER A 66 -1.94 15.22 -11.17
N PRO A 67 -1.96 13.87 -11.22
CA PRO A 67 -0.98 12.97 -10.59
C PRO A 67 0.44 13.11 -11.17
N PRO A 68 1.50 12.81 -10.40
CA PRO A 68 2.86 12.67 -10.92
C PRO A 68 2.91 11.65 -12.07
N CYS A 69 3.86 11.81 -12.98
CA CYS A 69 4.02 10.87 -14.08
C CYS A 69 5.48 10.54 -14.41
N ILE A 70 5.66 9.39 -15.06
CA ILE A 70 6.92 8.95 -15.65
C ILE A 70 6.73 8.92 -17.16
N LYS A 71 7.56 9.70 -17.84
CA LYS A 71 7.62 9.80 -19.29
C LYS A 71 8.78 8.98 -19.83
N ILE A 72 8.52 8.13 -20.81
CA ILE A 72 9.48 7.18 -21.38
C ILE A 72 9.53 7.37 -22.89
N SER A 73 10.67 7.75 -23.44
CA SER A 73 10.85 8.00 -24.88
C SER A 73 12.01 7.17 -25.44
N GLY A 74 11.87 6.64 -26.65
CA GLY A 74 12.88 5.81 -27.31
C GLY A 74 12.27 4.89 -28.37
N ILE A 75 12.95 3.80 -28.72
CA ILE A 75 12.40 2.86 -29.69
C ILE A 75 11.21 2.07 -29.11
N SER A 76 10.18 1.85 -29.92
CA SER A 76 8.88 1.31 -29.53
C SER A 76 8.95 0.05 -28.67
N ARG A 77 9.78 -0.93 -29.06
CA ARG A 77 9.97 -2.19 -28.33
C ARG A 77 10.50 -1.98 -26.91
N ASP A 78 11.47 -1.10 -26.76
CA ASP A 78 12.16 -0.88 -25.50
C ASP A 78 11.32 0.03 -24.58
N VAL A 79 10.63 1.03 -25.14
CA VAL A 79 9.64 1.84 -24.41
C VAL A 79 8.52 0.96 -23.86
N TYR A 80 7.99 0.03 -24.65
CA TYR A 80 6.97 -0.92 -24.19
C TYR A 80 7.48 -1.77 -23.02
N PHE A 81 8.68 -2.36 -23.15
CA PHE A 81 9.28 -3.15 -22.08
C PHE A 81 9.43 -2.35 -20.78
N VAL A 82 10.01 -1.16 -20.86
CA VAL A 82 10.23 -0.31 -19.69
C VAL A 82 8.91 0.13 -19.08
N SER A 83 7.90 0.44 -19.91
CA SER A 83 6.57 0.79 -19.43
C SER A 83 5.94 -0.31 -18.58
N VAL A 84 6.07 -1.57 -19.01
CA VAL A 84 5.59 -2.73 -18.25
C VAL A 84 6.33 -2.88 -16.92
N GLU A 85 7.64 -2.67 -16.89
CA GLU A 85 8.42 -2.73 -15.64
C GLU A 85 8.04 -1.61 -14.67
N VAL A 86 7.86 -0.38 -15.15
CA VAL A 86 7.39 0.75 -14.33
C VAL A 86 6.00 0.48 -13.77
N GLN A 87 5.06 -0.04 -14.57
CA GLN A 87 3.73 -0.43 -14.08
C GLN A 87 3.81 -1.51 -13.00
N LYS A 88 4.74 -2.46 -13.10
CA LYS A 88 4.97 -3.46 -12.04
C LYS A 88 5.49 -2.84 -10.75
N MET A 89 6.36 -1.83 -10.85
CA MET A 89 6.86 -1.10 -9.67
C MET A 89 5.72 -0.39 -8.94
N VAL A 90 4.90 0.38 -9.66
CA VAL A 90 3.71 1.06 -9.10
C VAL A 90 2.76 0.04 -8.46
N LYS A 91 2.47 -1.06 -9.16
CA LYS A 91 1.62 -2.12 -8.64
C LYS A 91 2.18 -2.73 -7.35
N LYS A 92 3.48 -2.98 -7.26
CA LYS A 92 4.11 -3.55 -6.06
C LYS A 92 3.96 -2.63 -4.84
N ILE A 93 4.12 -1.32 -5.02
CA ILE A 93 3.89 -0.33 -3.95
C ILE A 93 2.43 -0.40 -3.49
N LYS A 94 1.49 -0.39 -4.44
CA LYS A 94 0.06 -0.51 -4.16
C LYS A 94 -0.29 -1.77 -3.38
N ASP A 95 0.16 -2.93 -3.87
CA ASP A 95 -0.10 -4.23 -3.23
C ASP A 95 0.47 -4.27 -1.80
N THR A 96 1.62 -3.64 -1.57
CA THR A 96 2.26 -3.55 -0.25
C THR A 96 1.46 -2.65 0.72
N GLU A 97 0.96 -1.51 0.25
CA GLU A 97 0.13 -0.62 1.05
C GLU A 97 -1.23 -1.24 1.39
N GLU A 98 -1.83 -1.94 0.44
CA GLU A 98 -3.07 -2.69 0.65
C GLU A 98 -2.87 -3.80 1.69
N GLU A 99 -1.80 -4.58 1.57
CA GLU A 99 -1.48 -5.63 2.54
C GLU A 99 -1.24 -5.06 3.94
N ARG A 100 -0.50 -3.94 4.05
CA ARG A 100 -0.29 -3.24 5.33
C ARG A 100 -1.61 -2.77 5.94
N SER A 101 -2.47 -2.17 5.12
CA SER A 101 -3.77 -1.64 5.56
C SER A 101 -4.70 -2.77 6.02
N LYS A 102 -4.74 -3.87 5.27
CA LYS A 102 -5.48 -5.08 5.66
C LYS A 102 -4.95 -5.67 6.97
N ALA A 103 -3.63 -5.76 7.11
CA ALA A 103 -3.00 -6.27 8.31
C ALA A 103 -3.33 -5.43 9.54
N GLU A 104 -3.38 -4.10 9.40
CA GLU A 104 -3.80 -3.17 10.45
C GLU A 104 -5.24 -3.45 10.90
N LEU A 105 -6.18 -3.49 9.94
CA LEU A 105 -7.60 -3.71 10.21
C LEU A 105 -7.84 -5.05 10.92
N VAL A 106 -7.23 -6.13 10.42
CA VAL A 106 -7.37 -7.45 11.03
C VAL A 106 -6.78 -7.47 12.43
N TYR A 107 -5.62 -6.84 12.64
CA TYR A 107 -4.99 -6.75 13.96
C TYR A 107 -5.83 -6.01 15.00
N ASN A 108 -6.65 -5.04 14.57
CA ASN A 108 -7.57 -4.31 15.45
C ASN A 108 -8.78 -5.15 15.86
N LEU A 109 -9.20 -6.12 15.03
CA LEU A 109 -10.35 -6.99 15.31
C LEU A 109 -9.97 -8.29 16.01
N VAL A 110 -8.77 -8.82 15.75
CA VAL A 110 -8.33 -10.13 16.23
C VAL A 110 -6.84 -10.11 16.53
N GLU A 111 -6.47 -10.69 17.67
CA GLU A 111 -5.09 -10.91 18.06
C GLU A 111 -4.75 -12.39 18.17
N TRP A 112 -3.78 -12.81 17.39
CA TRP A 112 -3.14 -14.09 17.43
C TRP A 112 -1.92 -14.02 18.34
N ARG A 113 -1.79 -15.01 19.21
CA ARG A 113 -0.69 -15.14 20.17
C ARG A 113 -0.12 -16.55 20.16
N TYR A 114 1.12 -16.70 20.62
CA TYR A 114 1.75 -18.00 20.86
C TYR A 114 2.29 -18.11 22.28
N SER A 115 2.35 -19.32 22.82
CA SER A 115 2.91 -19.60 24.15
C SER A 115 4.44 -19.49 24.13
N ALA A 116 4.99 -18.58 24.92
CA ALA A 116 6.42 -18.48 25.19
C ALA A 116 6.89 -19.53 26.19
N SER A 117 8.22 -19.70 26.31
CA SER A 117 8.84 -20.71 27.16
C SER A 117 8.55 -20.56 28.66
N ASN A 118 8.22 -19.34 29.09
CA ASN A 118 7.84 -18.97 30.46
C ASN A 118 6.33 -19.11 30.72
N GLY A 119 5.55 -19.63 29.75
CA GLY A 119 4.10 -19.79 29.86
C GLY A 119 3.30 -18.52 29.55
N THR A 120 3.93 -17.39 29.24
CA THR A 120 3.21 -16.19 28.81
C THR A 120 2.80 -16.28 27.35
N PHE A 121 1.79 -15.50 26.93
CA PHE A 121 1.41 -15.39 25.53
C PHE A 121 2.01 -14.14 24.92
N VAL A 122 2.61 -14.30 23.74
CA VAL A 122 3.22 -13.22 22.96
C VAL A 122 2.43 -13.03 21.68
N ALA A 123 2.04 -11.79 21.39
CA ALA A 123 1.31 -11.46 20.16
C ALA A 123 2.23 -11.56 18.93
N PHE A 124 1.64 -11.95 17.80
CA PHE A 124 2.29 -11.86 16.50
C PHE A 124 2.35 -10.42 16.00
N ASP A 125 3.29 -10.15 15.09
CA ASP A 125 3.25 -8.92 14.30
C ASP A 125 1.98 -8.89 13.41
N LYS A 126 1.60 -7.71 12.97
CA LYS A 126 0.35 -7.46 12.23
C LYS A 126 0.23 -8.34 10.98
N LEU A 127 1.32 -8.54 10.25
CA LEU A 127 1.33 -9.31 9.01
C LEU A 127 1.13 -10.80 9.29
N THR A 128 1.91 -11.37 10.21
CA THR A 128 1.75 -12.79 10.60
C THR A 128 0.36 -13.04 11.22
N ASN A 129 -0.16 -12.09 12.00
CA ASN A 129 -1.50 -12.11 12.56
C ASN A 129 -2.57 -12.20 11.47
N MET A 130 -2.49 -11.33 10.46
CA MET A 130 -3.39 -11.33 9.31
C MET A 130 -3.34 -12.66 8.55
N GLN A 131 -2.13 -13.19 8.28
CA GLN A 131 -1.95 -14.45 7.57
C GLN A 131 -2.54 -15.65 8.34
N LEU A 132 -2.40 -15.67 9.66
CA LEU A 132 -3.03 -16.68 10.52
C LEU A 132 -4.56 -16.60 10.45
N GLU A 133 -5.11 -15.39 10.48
CA GLU A 133 -6.55 -15.16 10.38
C GLU A 133 -7.09 -15.56 9.00
N ASP A 134 -6.46 -15.11 7.92
CA ASP A 134 -6.84 -15.47 6.55
C ASP A 134 -6.83 -16.99 6.34
N ALA A 135 -5.78 -17.68 6.80
CA ALA A 135 -5.68 -19.13 6.70
C ALA A 135 -6.74 -19.85 7.55
N LYS A 136 -7.08 -19.30 8.72
CA LYS A 136 -8.15 -19.83 9.57
C LYS A 136 -9.51 -19.69 8.89
N LEU A 137 -9.81 -18.53 8.30
CA LEU A 137 -11.05 -18.25 7.56
C LEU A 137 -11.16 -19.11 6.29
N ALA A 138 -10.06 -19.29 5.57
CA ALA A 138 -9.95 -20.17 4.41
C ALA A 138 -9.97 -21.68 4.76
N LYS A 139 -10.09 -22.03 6.05
CA LYS A 139 -10.11 -23.42 6.57
C LYS A 139 -8.88 -24.24 6.15
N VAL A 140 -7.74 -23.57 6.00
CA VAL A 140 -6.46 -24.24 5.73
C VAL A 140 -6.08 -25.09 6.94
N LYS A 141 -5.60 -26.31 6.70
CA LYS A 141 -5.24 -27.24 7.79
C LYS A 141 -3.94 -26.84 8.49
N TYR A 142 -2.93 -26.47 7.72
CA TYR A 142 -1.60 -26.12 8.23
C TYR A 142 -1.09 -24.81 7.64
N ILE A 143 -0.48 -23.98 8.47
CA ILE A 143 0.24 -22.77 8.05
C ILE A 143 1.64 -22.77 8.66
N THR A 144 2.62 -22.24 7.94
CA THR A 144 3.97 -22.06 8.47
C THR A 144 4.16 -20.63 8.93
N VAL A 145 4.53 -20.44 10.21
CA VAL A 145 4.88 -19.13 10.77
C VAL A 145 6.34 -19.11 11.20
N LYS A 146 6.92 -17.91 11.32
CA LYS A 146 8.30 -17.71 11.76
C LYS A 146 8.31 -17.06 13.15
N ILE A 147 8.86 -17.75 14.15
CA ILE A 147 9.02 -17.25 15.52
C ILE A 147 10.50 -17.34 15.88
N ASN A 148 11.12 -16.23 16.32
CA ASN A 148 12.56 -16.17 16.63
C ASN A 148 13.41 -16.79 15.51
N GLN A 149 13.10 -16.43 14.27
CA GLN A 149 13.72 -16.92 13.03
C GLN A 149 13.53 -18.40 12.69
N LYS A 150 12.87 -19.19 13.54
CA LYS A 150 12.57 -20.60 13.30
C LYS A 150 11.18 -20.77 12.70
N LYS A 151 11.02 -21.72 11.79
CA LYS A 151 9.75 -22.03 11.12
C LYS A 151 8.96 -23.06 11.93
N TYR A 152 7.67 -22.81 12.11
CA TYR A 152 6.77 -23.71 12.82
C TYR A 152 5.56 -24.01 11.96
N LYS A 153 5.26 -25.31 11.78
CA LYS A 153 4.05 -25.76 11.10
C LYS A 153 2.91 -25.84 12.12
N VAL A 154 2.00 -24.89 12.05
CA VAL A 154 0.84 -24.75 12.94
C VAL A 154 -0.32 -25.55 12.36
N ASP A 155 -0.94 -26.41 13.16
CA ASP A 155 -2.23 -27.02 12.86
C ASP A 155 -3.34 -26.05 13.31
N LEU A 156 -4.10 -25.51 12.36
CA LEU A 156 -5.14 -24.51 12.63
C LEU A 156 -6.44 -25.11 13.20
N LYS A 157 -6.55 -26.44 13.26
CA LYS A 157 -7.65 -27.14 13.93
C LYS A 157 -7.35 -27.28 15.41
N THR A 158 -6.14 -27.71 15.77
CA THR A 158 -5.73 -27.91 17.17
C THR A 158 -5.10 -26.67 17.80
N LEU A 159 -4.74 -25.67 16.99
CA LEU A 159 -3.99 -24.47 17.38
C LEU A 159 -2.66 -24.80 18.04
N GLN A 160 -1.93 -25.76 17.47
CA GLN A 160 -0.66 -26.23 18.00
C GLN A 160 0.39 -26.38 16.91
N ALA A 161 1.64 -26.15 17.26
CA ALA A 161 2.81 -26.49 16.44
C ALA A 161 3.81 -27.29 17.25
N LYS A 162 4.52 -28.23 16.63
CA LYS A 162 5.65 -28.92 17.26
C LYS A 162 6.96 -28.33 16.76
N ASP A 163 7.91 -28.13 17.68
CA ASP A 163 9.27 -27.78 17.32
C ASP A 163 10.09 -29.03 16.91
N HIS A 164 11.33 -28.81 16.45
CA HIS A 164 12.23 -29.90 16.06
C HIS A 164 12.64 -30.82 17.22
N GLN A 165 12.41 -30.40 18.47
CA GLN A 165 12.70 -31.15 19.70
C GLN A 165 11.45 -31.84 20.26
N GLY A 166 10.31 -31.75 19.57
CA GLY A 166 9.03 -32.33 19.98
C GLY A 166 8.23 -31.50 21.00
N LYS A 167 8.72 -30.32 21.41
CA LYS A 167 7.97 -29.41 22.29
C LYS A 167 6.80 -28.80 21.52
N THR A 168 5.65 -28.75 22.18
CA THR A 168 4.43 -28.18 21.62
C THR A 168 4.31 -26.70 21.96
N LEU A 169 4.15 -25.86 20.95
CA LEU A 169 3.75 -24.46 21.04
C LEU A 169 2.24 -24.37 20.85
N ILE A 170 1.58 -23.64 21.75
CA ILE A 170 0.15 -23.40 21.72
C ILE A 170 -0.11 -22.02 21.10
N PHE A 171 -1.09 -21.98 20.21
CA PHE A 171 -1.56 -20.76 19.55
C PHE A 171 -2.91 -20.38 20.12
N GLN A 172 -3.16 -19.09 20.24
CA GLN A 172 -4.40 -18.54 20.76
C GLN A 172 -4.90 -17.44 19.83
N ARG A 173 -6.18 -17.50 19.48
CA ARG A 173 -6.89 -16.44 18.77
C ARG A 173 -7.80 -15.73 19.76
N VAL A 174 -7.65 -14.42 19.92
CA VAL A 174 -8.45 -13.58 20.81
C VAL A 174 -9.17 -12.55 19.96
N GLN A 175 -10.51 -12.50 20.05
CA GLN A 175 -11.28 -11.41 19.44
C GLN A 175 -11.09 -10.14 20.26
N LYS A 176 -10.72 -9.05 19.59
CA LYS A 176 -10.75 -7.70 20.13
C LYS A 176 -12.13 -7.13 19.80
N ASN A 177 -13.14 -7.49 20.59
CA ASN A 177 -14.44 -6.88 20.43
C ASN A 177 -14.36 -5.41 20.90
N GLU A 178 -14.99 -4.48 20.19
CA GLU A 178 -15.21 -3.11 20.67
C GLU A 178 -15.90 -3.11 22.05
N ALA A 179 -16.70 -4.13 22.37
CA ALA A 179 -17.33 -4.29 23.70
C ALA A 179 -16.36 -4.66 24.84
N GLN A 180 -15.14 -5.16 24.54
CA GLN A 180 -14.11 -5.45 25.54
C GLN A 180 -13.13 -4.30 25.73
N GLN A 181 -13.03 -3.39 24.77
CA GLN A 181 -12.55 -2.04 25.03
C GLN A 181 -13.73 -1.31 25.66
N SER A 182 -13.81 -1.27 26.99
CA SER A 182 -14.76 -0.40 27.67
C SER A 182 -14.40 1.06 27.33
N ILE A 183 -14.85 1.53 26.18
CA ILE A 183 -14.98 2.95 25.94
C ILE A 183 -16.12 3.34 26.86
N GLU A 184 -15.76 3.88 28.03
CA GLU A 184 -16.73 4.54 28.89
C GLU A 184 -17.32 5.69 28.07
N LEU A 185 -18.48 5.43 27.48
CA LEU A 185 -19.24 6.48 26.82
C LEU A 185 -19.64 7.49 27.89
N PRO A 186 -19.64 8.80 27.58
CA PRO A 186 -20.10 9.79 28.53
C PRO A 186 -21.49 9.43 29.04
N GLU A 187 -21.69 9.45 30.36
CA GLU A 187 -22.94 9.01 31.00
C GLU A 187 -24.20 9.73 30.48
N HIS A 188 -24.03 10.94 29.93
CA HIS A 188 -25.10 11.77 29.38
C HIS A 188 -25.46 11.45 27.92
N TRP A 189 -24.75 10.52 27.27
CA TRP A 189 -25.08 10.10 25.91
C TRP A 189 -26.29 9.17 25.92
N ASN A 190 -27.26 9.46 25.06
CA ASN A 190 -28.39 8.57 24.87
C ASN A 190 -27.95 7.30 24.12
N ASP A 191 -28.56 6.17 24.48
CA ASP A 191 -28.40 4.91 23.76
C ASP A 191 -28.64 5.10 22.24
N MET A 192 -27.75 4.55 21.43
CA MET A 192 -27.80 4.66 19.98
C MET A 192 -28.87 3.74 19.35
N GLN A 193 -29.50 2.86 20.12
CA GLN A 193 -30.55 1.93 19.70
C GLN A 193 -30.16 1.10 18.47
N ASN A 194 -28.88 0.71 18.39
CA ASN A 194 -28.26 0.01 17.26
C ASN A 194 -28.19 0.81 15.94
N GLU A 195 -28.43 2.12 15.95
CA GLU A 195 -28.10 2.97 14.80
C GLU A 195 -26.59 3.08 14.65
N TRP A 196 -26.09 2.98 13.41
CA TRP A 196 -24.64 3.09 13.13
C TRP A 196 -24.17 4.55 13.22
N VAL A 197 -25.06 5.49 12.93
CA VAL A 197 -24.83 6.93 13.03
C VAL A 197 -26.09 7.59 13.58
N LYS A 198 -25.96 8.30 14.70
CA LYS A 198 -27.04 9.06 15.31
C LYS A 198 -26.68 10.55 15.31
N VAL A 199 -27.38 11.33 14.49
CA VAL A 199 -27.17 12.78 14.40
C VAL A 199 -27.94 13.46 15.52
N VAL A 200 -27.23 14.06 16.47
CA VAL A 200 -27.82 14.79 17.60
C VAL A 200 -27.63 16.29 17.41
N ASN A 201 -28.70 17.06 17.52
CA ASN A 201 -28.64 18.52 17.44
C ASN A 201 -28.25 19.11 18.80
N LEU A 202 -26.98 19.44 18.97
CA LEU A 202 -26.48 20.09 20.18
C LEU A 202 -26.93 21.56 20.25
N GLN A 203 -27.73 21.88 21.26
CA GLN A 203 -28.14 23.26 21.51
C GLN A 203 -26.98 24.07 22.10
N PRO A 204 -26.85 25.38 21.78
CA PRO A 204 -25.80 26.22 22.34
C PRO A 204 -25.79 26.32 23.89
N SER A 205 -26.92 26.03 24.52
CA SER A 205 -27.06 25.96 25.98
C SER A 205 -26.58 24.64 26.59
N HIS A 206 -26.31 23.61 25.79
CA HIS A 206 -25.90 22.30 26.29
C HIS A 206 -24.48 22.36 26.84
N GLN A 207 -24.23 21.65 27.95
CA GLN A 207 -22.93 21.68 28.62
C GLN A 207 -21.80 21.20 27.70
N GLU A 208 -22.05 20.17 26.89
CA GLU A 208 -21.09 19.66 25.92
C GLU A 208 -20.71 20.72 24.87
N TYR A 209 -21.70 21.46 24.36
CA TYR A 209 -21.46 22.56 23.42
C TYR A 209 -20.61 23.66 24.06
N LEU A 210 -20.93 24.06 25.30
CA LEU A 210 -20.18 25.09 26.02
C LEU A 210 -18.73 24.68 26.28
N VAL A 211 -18.49 23.41 26.62
CA VAL A 211 -17.14 22.87 26.82
C VAL A 211 -16.34 22.92 25.52
N VAL A 212 -16.92 22.45 24.40
CA VAL A 212 -16.27 22.49 23.09
C VAL A 212 -16.03 23.93 22.64
N GLN A 213 -17.02 24.82 22.80
CA GLN A 213 -16.90 26.24 22.48
C GLN A 213 -15.76 26.89 23.27
N LYS A 214 -15.65 26.63 24.57
CA LYS A 214 -14.58 27.18 25.43
C LYS A 214 -13.20 26.69 24.97
N LYS A 215 -13.07 25.39 24.65
CA LYS A 215 -11.82 24.81 24.13
C LYS A 215 -11.44 25.42 22.78
N PHE A 216 -12.41 25.54 21.87
CA PHE A 216 -12.22 26.14 20.55
C PHE A 216 -11.77 27.60 20.64
N LYS A 217 -12.46 28.43 21.43
CA LYS A 217 -12.10 29.85 21.61
C LYS A 217 -10.73 30.05 22.25
N ARG A 218 -10.23 29.08 23.01
CA ARG A 218 -8.86 29.12 23.58
C ARG A 218 -7.78 29.05 22.50
N THR A 219 -7.99 28.25 21.45
CA THR A 219 -7.03 28.07 20.35
C THR A 219 -7.33 28.98 19.15
N CYS A 220 -8.59 29.38 18.98
CA CYS A 220 -9.10 30.10 17.82
C CYS A 220 -10.02 31.27 18.25
N PRO A 221 -9.49 32.30 18.94
CA PRO A 221 -10.32 33.33 19.58
C PRO A 221 -11.09 34.23 18.59
N ASN A 222 -10.56 34.38 17.37
CA ASN A 222 -11.13 35.29 16.36
C ASN A 222 -12.17 34.62 15.44
N TYR A 223 -12.50 33.34 15.67
CA TYR A 223 -13.42 32.59 14.82
C TYR A 223 -14.79 32.40 15.49
N THR A 224 -15.84 32.53 14.68
CA THR A 224 -17.22 32.35 15.11
C THR A 224 -17.72 30.96 14.75
N ILE A 225 -18.33 30.28 15.72
CA ILE A 225 -18.96 28.96 15.50
C ILE A 225 -20.31 29.19 14.82
N THR A 226 -20.49 28.62 13.63
CA THR A 226 -21.75 28.65 12.87
C THR A 226 -22.27 27.23 12.66
N LYS A 227 -23.59 27.08 12.61
CA LYS A 227 -24.21 25.80 12.24
C LYS A 227 -24.08 25.62 10.72
N VAL A 228 -23.53 24.49 10.30
CA VAL A 228 -23.54 24.07 8.89
C VAL A 228 -24.99 23.80 8.49
N LYS A 229 -25.43 24.41 7.38
CA LYS A 229 -26.75 24.17 6.79
C LYS A 229 -26.76 22.93 5.93
#